data_AF-A0A1Q7YJQ1-F1
#
_entry.id   AF-A0A1Q7YJQ1-F1
#
_cell.length_a   1.000
_cell.length_b   1.000
_cell.length_c   1.000
_cell.angle_alpha   90.00
_cell.angle_beta   90.00
_cell.angle_gamma   90.00
#
_symmetry.space_group_name_H-M   'P 1'
#
loop_
_entity.id
_entity.type
_entity.pdbx_description
1 polymer ?
#
loop_
_entity_poly.entity_id
_entity_poly.type
_entity_poly.pdbx_seq_one_letter_code
_entity_poly.pdbx_strand_id
1 'polypeptide(L)' 'MFKRKNRKTRSPQDERAPLNGWAKQGMKLTFRAEVMPGREPDERTFTVARVLENGRVELAGLVGQHSMTEFEHVP' A
#
# COMPACT_ATOMS: atom_id res chain seq x y z
N MET A 1 13.32 28.16 24.53
CA MET A 1 13.49 28.09 23.06
C MET A 1 12.50 27.05 22.51
N PHE A 2 11.55 27.46 21.68
CA PHE A 2 10.43 26.59 21.25
C PHE A 2 10.71 25.90 19.90
N LYS A 3 10.54 24.57 19.90
CA LYS A 3 10.04 23.66 18.83
C LYS A 3 10.16 24.10 17.37
N ARG A 4 10.95 23.35 16.58
CA ARG A 4 10.74 23.22 15.13
C ARG A 4 10.01 21.90 14.84
N LYS A 5 8.67 21.97 14.73
CA LYS A 5 7.84 20.91 14.17
C LYS A 5 7.92 21.02 12.64
N ASN A 6 8.64 20.12 11.99
CA ASN A 6 8.59 19.98 10.53
C ASN A 6 7.25 19.33 10.15
N ARG A 7 6.27 20.20 9.89
CA ARG A 7 4.92 19.88 9.44
C ARG A 7 5.02 19.37 7.99
N LYS A 8 5.24 18.05 7.81
CA LYS A 8 5.03 17.38 6.53
C LYS A 8 3.58 17.64 6.12
N THR A 9 3.42 18.40 5.06
CA THR A 9 2.14 18.78 4.44
C THR A 9 1.36 17.51 4.11
N ARG A 10 0.39 17.18 4.96
CA ARG A 10 -0.62 16.16 4.68
C ARG A 10 -1.62 16.78 3.72
N SER A 11 -1.58 16.35 2.47
CA SER A 11 -2.58 16.68 1.46
C SER A 11 -3.96 16.18 1.94
N PRO A 12 -5.05 16.93 1.75
CA PRO A 12 -6.40 16.62 2.25
C PRO A 12 -7.09 15.41 1.58
N GLN A 13 -6.34 14.52 0.93
CA GLN A 13 -6.85 13.23 0.43
C GLN A 13 -6.72 12.09 1.47
N ASP A 14 -6.22 12.39 2.68
CA ASP A 14 -5.95 11.41 3.75
C ASP A 14 -7.18 11.04 4.61
N GLU A 15 -8.39 11.50 4.27
CA GLU A 15 -9.59 11.38 5.13
C GLU A 15 -10.60 10.30 4.70
N ARG A 16 -10.17 9.32 3.91
CA ARG A 16 -10.90 8.04 3.79
C ARG A 16 -9.96 6.92 4.20
N ALA A 17 -9.74 6.81 5.51
CA ALA A 17 -9.05 5.66 6.09
C ALA A 17 -9.79 4.38 5.65
N PRO A 18 -9.13 3.48 4.91
CA PRO A 18 -9.77 2.23 4.50
C PRO A 18 -10.01 1.37 5.73
N LEU A 19 -11.13 0.66 5.72
CA LEU A 19 -11.78 0.01 6.87
C LEU A 19 -10.93 -0.99 7.68
N ASN A 20 -9.66 -1.25 7.35
CA ASN A 20 -8.78 -2.17 8.09
C ASN A 20 -7.31 -1.70 8.28
N GLY A 21 -6.94 -0.47 7.91
CA GLY A 21 -5.64 0.13 8.25
C GLY A 21 -4.35 -0.54 7.71
N TRP A 22 -4.43 -1.70 7.06
CA TRP A 22 -3.27 -2.49 6.63
C TRP A 22 -2.53 -1.91 5.41
N ALA A 23 -3.22 -1.12 4.59
CA ALA A 23 -2.66 -0.50 3.39
C ALA A 23 -3.07 0.96 3.26
N LYS A 24 -2.20 1.75 2.64
CA LYS A 24 -2.41 3.17 2.36
C LYS A 24 -2.01 3.49 0.92
N GLN A 25 -2.70 4.43 0.28
CA GLN A 25 -2.29 4.95 -1.02
C GLN A 25 -0.83 5.46 -0.96
N GLY A 26 0.00 5.06 -1.94
CA GLY A 26 1.42 5.34 -1.99
C GLY A 26 2.31 4.38 -1.17
N MET A 27 1.73 3.44 -0.41
CA MET A 27 2.49 2.40 0.28
C MET A 27 3.02 1.37 -0.73
N LYS A 28 4.22 0.84 -0.49
CA LYS A 28 4.75 -0.28 -1.27
C LYS A 28 4.33 -1.58 -0.61
N LEU A 29 3.82 -2.51 -1.40
CA LEU A 29 3.46 -3.85 -0.98
C LEU A 29 4.18 -4.86 -1.87
N THR A 30 4.73 -5.91 -1.26
CA THR A 30 5.43 -6.97 -1.96
C THR A 30 4.56 -8.21 -2.00
N PHE A 31 4.29 -8.75 -3.18
CA PHE A 31 3.57 -10.02 -3.31
C PHE A 31 4.39 -11.17 -2.74
N ARG A 32 3.69 -12.15 -2.13
CA ARG A 32 4.31 -13.41 -1.72
C ARG A 32 4.91 -14.11 -2.94
N ALA A 33 6.03 -14.80 -2.72
CA ALA A 33 6.67 -15.61 -3.76
C ALA A 33 5.72 -16.67 -4.36
N GLU A 34 4.77 -17.16 -3.56
CA GLU A 34 3.76 -18.13 -3.99
C GLU A 34 2.73 -17.53 -4.96
N VAL A 35 2.45 -16.23 -4.87
CA VAL A 35 1.50 -15.53 -5.75
C VAL A 35 2.17 -15.14 -7.08
N MET A 36 3.44 -14.75 -7.03
CA MET A 36 4.25 -14.43 -8.22
C MET A 36 5.55 -15.24 -8.22
N PRO A 37 5.48 -16.54 -8.58
CA PRO A 37 6.67 -17.39 -8.62
C PRO A 37 7.64 -16.97 -9.74
N GLY A 38 8.92 -17.22 -9.52
CA GLY A 38 9.98 -16.92 -10.50
C GLY A 38 10.32 -15.43 -10.65
N ARG A 39 9.78 -14.56 -9.77
CA ARG A 39 10.11 -13.13 -9.72
C ARG A 39 10.87 -12.78 -8.45
N GLU A 40 11.83 -11.88 -8.58
CA GLU A 40 12.57 -11.33 -7.46
C GLU A 40 11.70 -10.41 -6.58
N PRO A 41 12.05 -10.18 -5.31
CA PRO A 41 11.25 -9.35 -4.41
C PRO A 41 10.97 -7.93 -4.94
N ASP A 42 11.94 -7.32 -5.65
CA ASP A 42 11.77 -6.00 -6.24
C ASP A 42 10.71 -6.01 -7.36
N GLU A 43 10.71 -7.04 -8.21
CA GLU A 43 9.73 -7.23 -9.29
C GLU A 43 8.33 -7.58 -8.78
N ARG A 44 8.22 -8.04 -7.54
CA ARG A 44 6.96 -8.31 -6.84
C ARG A 44 6.49 -7.14 -5.98
N THR A 45 7.24 -6.04 -5.94
CA THR A 45 6.93 -4.87 -5.12
C THR A 45 6.23 -3.80 -5.94
N PHE A 46 5.00 -3.46 -5.55
CA PHE A 46 4.18 -2.48 -6.24
C PHE A 46 3.71 -1.37 -5.29
N THR A 47 3.45 -0.20 -5.86
CA THR A 47 2.89 0.93 -5.12
C THR A 47 1.37 0.86 -5.13
N VAL A 48 0.72 1.02 -3.98
CA VAL A 48 -0.74 1.13 -3.88
C VAL A 48 -1.21 2.40 -4.57
N ALA A 49 -1.97 2.26 -5.65
CA ALA A 49 -2.58 3.36 -6.38
C ALA A 49 -3.86 3.85 -5.71
N ARG A 50 -4.68 2.93 -5.19
CA ARG A 50 -5.92 3.24 -4.46
C ARG A 50 -6.26 2.12 -3.48
N VAL A 51 -6.89 2.49 -2.36
CA VAL A 51 -7.50 1.53 -1.43
C VAL A 51 -9.00 1.63 -1.58
N LEU A 52 -9.65 0.48 -1.72
CA LEU A 52 -11.07 0.37 -1.95
C LEU A 52 -11.82 0.19 -0.63
N GLU A 53 -13.11 0.57 -0.65
CA GLU A 53 -13.99 0.49 0.53
C GLU A 53 -14.20 -0.96 0.99
N ASN A 54 -14.03 -1.94 0.10
CA ASN A 54 -14.09 -3.38 0.42
C ASN A 54 -12.81 -3.92 1.09
N GLY A 55 -11.82 -3.08 1.38
CA GLY A 55 -10.54 -3.46 2.00
C GLY A 55 -9.49 -4.03 1.03
N ARG A 56 -9.80 -4.07 -0.28
CA ARG A 56 -8.84 -4.43 -1.33
C ARG A 56 -8.03 -3.21 -1.79
N VAL A 57 -6.94 -3.45 -2.50
CA VAL A 57 -6.08 -2.42 -3.08
C VAL A 57 -5.95 -2.61 -4.58
N GLU A 58 -5.74 -1.51 -5.29
CA GLU A 58 -5.28 -1.55 -6.68
C GLU A 58 -3.89 -0.94 -6.74
N LEU A 59 -3.04 -1.53 -7.59
CA LEU A 59 -1.62 -1.25 -7.61
C LEU A 59 -1.24 -0.49 -8.88
N ALA A 60 -0.24 0.38 -8.77
CA ALA A 60 0.30 1.10 -9.90
C ALA A 60 0.98 0.13 -10.87
N GLY A 61 0.54 0.12 -12.13
CA GLY A 61 1.11 -0.74 -13.17
C GLY A 61 0.65 -2.20 -13.14
N LEU A 62 -0.29 -2.57 -12.26
CA LEU A 62 -0.87 -3.91 -12.22
C LEU A 62 -2.39 -3.83 -12.28
N VAL A 63 -2.99 -4.60 -13.19
CA VAL A 63 -4.44 -4.63 -13.39
C VAL A 63 -5.07 -5.61 -12.40
N GLY A 64 -6.07 -5.14 -11.66
CA GLY A 64 -6.85 -5.98 -10.75
C GLY A 64 -6.99 -5.40 -9.35
N GLN A 65 -7.82 -6.06 -8.53
CA GLN A 65 -8.01 -5.75 -7.12
C GLN A 65 -7.39 -6.86 -6.27
N HIS A 66 -6.51 -6.48 -5.36
CA HIS A 66 -5.73 -7.40 -4.55
C HIS A 66 -6.12 -7.31 -3.08
N SER A 67 -6.06 -8.45 -2.41
CA SER A 67 -6.36 -8.65 -0.99
C SER A 67 -5.07 -8.71 -0.18
N MET A 68 -5.17 -8.42 1.11
CA MET A 68 -4.04 -8.45 2.04
C MET A 68 -3.26 -9.78 2.03
N THR A 69 -3.95 -10.90 1.86
CA THR A 69 -3.35 -12.25 1.93
C THR A 69 -2.39 -12.58 0.79
N GLU A 70 -2.45 -11.82 -0.31
CA GLU A 70 -1.55 -11.98 -1.46
C GLU A 70 -0.16 -11.36 -1.21
N PHE A 71 -0.04 -10.51 -0.19
CA PHE A 71 1.17 -9.77 0.12
C PHE A 71 1.94 -10.40 1.28
N GLU A 72 3.24 -10.14 1.30
CA GLU A 72 4.08 -10.42 2.46
C GLU A 72 3.62 -9.56 3.64
N HIS A 73 3.70 -10.12 4.85
CA HIS A 73 3.27 -9.42 6.06
C HIS A 73 4.23 -8.24 6.29
N VAL A 74 3.70 -7.03 6.28
CA VAL A 74 4.46 -5.84 6.66
C VAL A 74 4.48 -5.80 8.20
N PRO A 75 5.65 -5.94 8.84
CA PRO A 75 5.75 -5.96 10.30
C PRO A 75 5.37 -4.63 10.96
#